data_AF-A0A415E879-F1
#
_entry.id   AF-A0A415E879-F1
#
_cell.length_a   1.000
_cell.length_b   1.000
_cell.length_c   1.000
_cell.angle_alpha   90.00
_cell.angle_beta   90.00
_cell.angle_gamma   90.00
#
_symmetry.space_group_name_H-M   'P 1'
#
loop_
_entity.id
_entity.type
_entity.pdbx_description
1 polymer ?
#
loop_
_entity_poly.entity_id
_entity_poly.type
_entity_poly.pdbx_seq_one_letter_code
_entity_poly.pdbx_strand_id
1 'polypeptide(L)'
;MEKTVKIIGVSKWLCFPLGFIMFFCTQGSFGNIISVILAVVAAVSFWVMMRSEQTRLIGQTIAKEIKEAISETGNVESYIEIKRLKSGIIARVYLINGRDKVSAVHRAITRRLEECTFKKYLWIMQLTDMPGKGALKETQRMLNDQLLEELMSKRKGDKD
;
A
#
# COMPACT_ATOMS: atom_id res chain seq x y z
N MET A 1 -3.93 15.02 2.57
CA MET A 1 -2.99 14.01 2.04
C MET A 1 -3.11 13.82 0.52
N GLU A 2 -4.28 14.02 -0.09
CA GLU A 2 -4.45 13.87 -1.55
C GLU A 2 -3.49 14.75 -2.38
N LYS A 3 -3.36 16.04 -2.04
CA LYS A 3 -2.41 16.96 -2.66
C LYS A 3 -0.96 16.45 -2.54
N THR A 4 -0.58 15.93 -1.37
CA THR A 4 0.76 15.38 -1.12
C THR A 4 1.06 14.17 -2.01
N VAL A 5 0.11 13.24 -2.16
CA VAL A 5 0.28 12.07 -3.03
C VAL A 5 0.35 12.47 -4.51
N LYS A 6 -0.45 13.45 -4.94
CA LYS A 6 -0.35 14.00 -6.30
C LYS A 6 1.00 14.68 -6.54
N ILE A 7 1.46 15.49 -5.59
CA ILE A 7 2.77 16.16 -5.67
C ILE A 7 3.89 15.13 -5.80
N ILE A 8 3.92 14.09 -4.96
CA ILE A 8 4.93 13.02 -5.04
C ILE A 8 4.86 12.27 -6.37
N GLY A 9 3.65 12.05 -6.88
CA GLY A 9 3.42 11.46 -8.20
C GLY A 9 3.94 12.33 -9.36
N VAL A 10 4.02 13.65 -9.19
CA VAL A 10 4.65 14.57 -10.15
C VAL A 10 6.16 14.67 -9.91
N SER A 11 6.58 14.74 -8.65
CA SER A 11 7.97 14.81 -8.23
C SER A 11 8.80 13.61 -8.69
N LYS A 12 8.20 12.45 -8.99
CA LYS A 12 8.92 11.33 -9.63
C LYS A 12 9.63 11.75 -10.93
N TRP A 13 9.07 12.71 -11.67
CA TRP A 13 9.65 13.23 -12.91
C TRP A 13 10.89 14.10 -12.69
N LEU A 14 11.17 14.50 -11.44
CA LEU A 14 12.45 15.14 -11.09
C LEU A 14 13.64 14.18 -11.22
N CYS A 15 13.41 12.88 -11.48
CA CYS A 15 14.48 11.94 -11.80
C CYS A 15 15.30 12.37 -13.03
N PHE A 16 14.68 13.00 -14.03
CA PHE A 16 15.34 13.42 -15.26
C PHE A 16 16.34 14.57 -15.04
N PRO A 17 15.95 15.71 -14.42
CA PRO A 17 16.91 16.77 -14.11
C PRO A 17 17.99 16.29 -13.13
N LEU A 18 17.66 15.43 -12.15
CA LEU A 18 18.66 14.85 -11.24
C LEU A 18 19.67 13.97 -11.98
N GLY A 19 19.23 13.11 -12.89
CA GLY A 19 20.12 12.31 -13.74
C GLY A 19 21.01 13.18 -14.61
N PHE A 20 20.46 14.26 -15.17
CA PHE A 20 21.21 15.22 -15.97
C PHE A 20 22.30 15.95 -15.15
N ILE A 21 21.97 16.42 -13.94
CA ILE A 21 22.95 17.01 -13.03
C ILE A 21 24.06 16.00 -12.70
N MET A 22 23.69 14.75 -12.40
CA MET A 22 24.66 13.69 -12.11
C MET A 22 25.62 13.45 -13.28
N PHE A 23 25.12 13.48 -14.52
CA PHE A 23 25.96 13.37 -15.71
C PHE A 23 26.99 14.50 -15.79
N PHE A 24 26.56 15.77 -15.71
CA PHE A 24 27.46 16.93 -15.81
C PHE A 24 28.51 16.96 -14.70
N CYS A 25 28.13 16.62 -13.47
CA CYS A 25 29.06 16.58 -12.35
C CYS A 25 30.10 15.46 -12.46
N THR A 26 29.76 14.33 -13.09
CA THR A 26 30.64 13.17 -13.15
C THR A 26 31.47 13.09 -14.43
N GLN A 27 31.04 13.75 -15.51
CA GLN A 27 31.67 13.64 -16.83
C GLN A 27 33.14 14.06 -16.81
N GLY A 28 33.48 15.12 -16.06
CA GLY A 28 34.85 15.60 -15.94
C GLY A 28 35.79 14.65 -15.19
N SER A 29 35.25 13.79 -14.31
CA SER A 29 36.06 12.89 -13.46
C SER A 29 36.13 11.46 -13.99
N PHE A 30 35.03 10.93 -14.56
CA PHE A 30 34.90 9.52 -14.91
C PHE A 30 34.79 9.26 -16.43
N GLY A 31 34.75 10.33 -17.24
CA GLY A 31 34.55 10.22 -18.68
C GLY A 31 33.11 9.85 -19.05
N ASN A 32 32.83 9.89 -20.36
CA ASN A 32 31.46 9.95 -20.86
C ASN A 32 30.63 8.69 -20.54
N ILE A 33 31.22 7.50 -20.71
CA ILE A 33 30.50 6.22 -20.58
C ILE A 33 30.07 5.97 -19.13
N ILE A 34 30.97 6.15 -18.17
CA ILE A 34 30.68 5.89 -16.74
C ILE A 34 29.67 6.91 -16.21
N SER A 35 29.76 8.16 -16.65
CA SER A 35 28.81 9.21 -16.28
C SER A 35 27.39 8.95 -16.76
N VAL A 36 27.21 8.40 -17.97
CA VAL A 36 25.88 7.99 -18.44
C VAL A 36 25.31 6.89 -17.56
N ILE A 37 26.10 5.88 -17.21
CA ILE A 37 25.65 4.78 -16.34
C ILE A 37 25.24 5.33 -14.97
N LEU A 38 26.04 6.19 -14.35
CA LEU A 38 25.73 6.82 -13.07
C LEU A 38 24.46 7.67 -13.13
N ALA A 39 24.26 8.43 -14.20
CA ALA A 39 23.05 9.23 -14.42
C ALA A 39 21.79 8.36 -14.52
N VAL A 40 21.86 7.25 -15.27
CA VAL A 40 20.75 6.29 -15.40
C VAL A 40 20.45 5.63 -14.05
N VAL A 41 21.47 5.17 -13.33
CA VAL A 41 21.30 4.56 -12.01
C VAL A 41 20.68 5.55 -11.02
N ALA A 42 21.13 6.80 -11.00
CA ALA A 42 20.57 7.85 -10.15
C ALA A 42 19.10 8.13 -10.48
N ALA A 43 18.76 8.28 -11.77
CA ALA A 43 17.40 8.53 -12.22
C ALA A 43 16.45 7.38 -11.86
N VAL A 44 16.87 6.12 -12.12
CA VAL A 44 16.08 4.92 -11.80
C VAL A 44 15.90 4.78 -10.29
N SER A 45 16.97 4.96 -9.51
CA SER A 45 16.92 4.85 -8.05
C SER A 45 15.97 5.89 -7.45
N PHE A 46 16.03 7.14 -7.93
CA PHE A 46 15.11 8.19 -7.50
C PHE A 46 13.67 7.89 -7.86
N TRP A 47 13.42 7.40 -9.09
CA TRP A 47 12.08 7.01 -9.51
C TRP A 47 11.50 5.89 -8.64
N VAL A 48 12.30 4.86 -8.34
CA VAL A 48 11.89 3.75 -7.47
C VAL A 48 11.60 4.23 -6.05
N MET A 49 12.47 5.09 -5.50
CA MET A 49 12.28 5.69 -4.18
C MET A 49 10.97 6.48 -4.10
N MET A 50 10.72 7.36 -5.07
CA MET A 50 9.49 8.17 -5.10
C MET A 50 8.24 7.33 -5.27
N ARG A 51 8.29 6.28 -6.10
CA ARG A 51 7.17 5.32 -6.22
C ARG A 51 6.89 4.60 -4.90
N SER A 52 7.92 4.15 -4.19
CA SER A 52 7.79 3.49 -2.89
C SER A 52 7.14 4.41 -1.85
N GLU A 53 7.57 5.67 -1.80
CA GLU A 53 7.01 6.69 -0.92
C GLU A 53 5.55 7.03 -1.25
N GLN A 54 5.23 7.13 -2.54
CA GLN A 54 3.84 7.32 -2.97
C GLN A 54 2.94 6.18 -2.46
N THR A 55 3.35 4.92 -2.65
CA THR A 55 2.59 3.77 -2.15
C THR A 55 2.53 3.73 -0.63
N ARG A 56 3.60 4.16 0.07
CA ARG A 56 3.62 4.26 1.54
C ARG A 56 2.56 5.22 2.05
N LEU A 57 2.49 6.43 1.50
CA LEU A 57 1.52 7.45 1.92
C LEU A 57 0.07 7.05 1.61
N ILE A 58 -0.15 6.40 0.47
CA ILE A 58 -1.48 5.86 0.14
C ILE A 58 -1.88 4.81 1.19
N GLY A 59 -0.99 3.87 1.51
CA GLY A 59 -1.25 2.85 2.53
C GLY A 59 -1.51 3.42 3.92
N GLN A 60 -0.74 4.43 4.32
CA GLN A 60 -0.96 5.15 5.58
C GLN A 60 -2.30 5.89 5.60
N THR A 61 -2.70 6.50 4.48
CA THR A 61 -4.01 7.17 4.39
C THR A 61 -5.14 6.16 4.53
N ILE A 62 -5.07 5.03 3.81
CA ILE A 62 -6.07 3.95 3.92
C ILE A 62 -6.15 3.41 5.37
N ALA A 63 -5.00 3.14 6.00
CA ALA A 63 -4.98 2.69 7.40
C ALA A 63 -5.62 3.71 8.34
N LYS A 64 -5.38 5.00 8.11
CA LYS A 64 -5.95 6.09 8.90
C LYS A 64 -7.48 6.12 8.74
N GLU A 65 -8.00 6.07 7.52
CA GLU A 65 -9.45 6.03 7.27
C GLU A 65 -10.12 4.81 7.92
N ILE A 66 -9.50 3.64 7.82
CA ILE A 66 -9.97 2.42 8.48
C ILE A 66 -10.00 2.59 10.00
N LYS A 67 -8.92 3.12 10.58
CA LYS A 67 -8.83 3.34 12.03
C LYS A 67 -9.90 4.33 12.52
N GLU A 68 -10.13 5.41 11.77
CA GLU A 68 -11.19 6.38 12.08
C GLU A 68 -12.58 5.73 12.01
N ALA A 69 -12.87 4.93 10.99
CA ALA A 69 -14.14 4.20 10.88
C ALA A 69 -14.38 3.25 12.08
N ILE A 70 -13.33 2.54 12.54
CA ILE A 70 -13.42 1.66 13.71
C ILE A 70 -13.66 2.47 14.98
N SER A 71 -12.96 3.61 15.14
CA SER A 71 -13.10 4.49 16.30
C SER A 71 -14.52 5.03 16.44
N GLU A 72 -15.15 5.43 15.33
CA GLU A 72 -16.52 5.94 15.31
C GLU A 72 -17.58 4.88 15.62
N THR A 73 -17.32 3.61 15.31
CA THR A 73 -18.31 2.52 15.45
C THR A 73 -18.33 1.90 16.85
N GLY A 74 -17.35 2.21 17.70
CA GLY A 74 -17.37 1.77 19.11
C GLY A 74 -16.03 1.36 19.70
N ASN A 75 -14.93 1.93 19.21
CA ASN A 75 -13.57 1.84 19.76
C ASN A 75 -13.14 0.41 20.16
N VAL A 76 -13.31 -0.52 19.22
CA VAL A 76 -12.89 -1.92 19.39
C VAL A 76 -11.37 -2.00 19.20
N GLU A 77 -10.69 -2.75 20.08
CA GLU A 77 -9.26 -2.97 19.94
C GLU A 77 -8.98 -3.67 18.60
N SER A 78 -8.13 -3.06 17.78
CA SER A 78 -7.94 -3.48 16.40
C SER A 78 -6.48 -3.39 15.98
N TYR A 79 -6.07 -4.34 15.14
CA TYR A 79 -4.78 -4.35 14.47
C TYR A 79 -5.02 -4.18 12.97
N ILE A 80 -4.32 -3.23 12.35
CA ILE A 80 -4.43 -2.97 10.91
C ILE A 80 -3.09 -3.31 10.27
N GLU A 81 -3.09 -4.27 9.36
CA GLU A 81 -1.93 -4.65 8.57
C GLU A 81 -2.14 -4.19 7.13
N ILE A 82 -1.21 -3.35 6.64
CA ILE A 82 -1.20 -2.89 5.25
C ILE A 82 -0.05 -3.57 4.52
N LYS A 83 -0.37 -4.52 3.63
CA LYS A 83 0.62 -5.13 2.73
C LYS A 83 0.65 -4.39 1.40
N ARG A 84 1.84 -3.94 1.01
CA ARG A 84 2.09 -3.25 -0.26
C ARG A 84 2.56 -4.27 -1.30
N LEU A 85 1.84 -4.40 -2.41
CA LEU A 85 2.21 -5.22 -3.56
C LEU A 85 2.48 -4.34 -4.79
N LYS A 86 3.11 -4.91 -5.82
CA LYS A 86 3.36 -4.19 -7.08
C LYS A 86 2.06 -3.78 -7.80
N SER A 87 1.00 -4.58 -7.66
CA SER A 87 -0.31 -4.39 -8.30
C SER A 87 -1.33 -3.60 -7.46
N GLY A 88 -1.06 -3.37 -6.17
CA GLY A 88 -2.01 -2.70 -5.29
C GLY A 88 -1.68 -2.86 -3.81
N ILE A 89 -2.62 -2.45 -2.96
CA ILE A 89 -2.51 -2.50 -1.50
C ILE A 89 -3.53 -3.50 -0.97
N ILE A 90 -3.11 -4.36 -0.05
CA ILE A 90 -4.01 -5.24 0.70
C ILE A 90 -4.13 -4.67 2.11
N ALA A 91 -5.35 -4.41 2.55
CA ALA A 91 -5.63 -4.00 3.91
C ALA A 91 -6.25 -5.17 4.68
N ARG A 92 -5.63 -5.58 5.78
CA ARG A 92 -6.16 -6.57 6.69
C ARG A 92 -6.45 -5.91 8.02
N VAL A 93 -7.66 -6.13 8.52
CA VAL A 93 -8.13 -5.57 9.77
C VAL A 93 -8.50 -6.72 10.67
N TYR A 94 -7.82 -6.79 11.81
CA TYR A 94 -8.08 -7.78 12.83
C TYR A 94 -8.75 -7.10 14.01
N LEU A 95 -9.97 -7.48 14.32
CA LEU A 95 -10.69 -7.03 15.50
C LEU A 95 -10.39 -7.98 16.65
N ILE A 96 -10.17 -7.45 17.86
CA ILE A 96 -9.96 -8.26 19.06
C ILE A 96 -11.27 -8.27 19.84
N ASN A 97 -11.85 -9.45 20.04
CA ASN A 97 -13.14 -9.62 20.70
C ASN A 97 -14.27 -8.78 20.07
N GLY A 98 -14.28 -8.67 18.75
CA GLY A 98 -15.25 -7.91 17.98
C GLY A 98 -16.66 -8.52 18.00
N ARG A 99 -16.79 -9.85 18.01
CA ARG A 99 -18.05 -10.62 17.96
C ARG A 99 -19.15 -9.91 17.16
N ASP A 100 -20.15 -9.34 17.85
CA ASP A 100 -21.34 -8.76 17.24
C ASP A 100 -21.08 -7.42 16.52
N LYS A 101 -19.95 -6.78 16.80
CA LYS A 101 -19.55 -5.49 16.21
C LYS A 101 -18.85 -5.63 14.85
N VAL A 102 -18.47 -6.84 14.45
CA VAL A 102 -17.72 -7.10 13.20
C VAL A 102 -18.49 -6.58 11.99
N SER A 103 -19.80 -6.89 11.90
CA SER A 103 -20.64 -6.46 10.78
C SER A 103 -20.83 -4.93 10.73
N ALA A 104 -20.98 -4.30 11.90
CA ALA A 104 -21.10 -2.84 11.99
C ALA A 104 -19.81 -2.15 11.55
N VAL A 105 -18.66 -2.65 12.04
CA VAL A 105 -17.33 -2.14 11.69
C VAL A 105 -17.04 -2.36 10.21
N HIS A 106 -17.38 -3.52 9.65
CA HIS A 106 -17.23 -3.79 8.22
C HIS A 106 -17.97 -2.74 7.39
N ARG A 107 -19.25 -2.50 7.71
CA ARG A 107 -20.09 -1.53 6.98
C ARG A 107 -19.54 -0.11 7.08
N ALA A 108 -19.05 0.29 8.26
CA ALA A 108 -18.43 1.59 8.47
C ALA A 108 -17.15 1.75 7.65
N ILE A 109 -16.27 0.74 7.67
CA ILE A 109 -15.02 0.72 6.89
C ILE A 109 -15.32 0.77 5.40
N THR A 110 -16.22 -0.07 4.90
CA THR A 110 -16.59 -0.10 3.48
C THR A 110 -17.11 1.26 3.03
N ARG A 111 -18.06 1.85 3.77
CA ARG A 111 -18.62 3.16 3.42
C ARG A 111 -17.54 4.25 3.36
N ARG A 112 -16.65 4.30 4.36
CA ARG A 112 -15.59 5.33 4.40
C ARG A 112 -14.54 5.11 3.32
N LEU A 113 -14.23 3.86 2.99
CA LEU A 113 -13.36 3.53 1.86
C LEU A 113 -14.00 3.82 0.50
N GLU A 114 -15.33 3.77 0.38
CA GLU A 114 -16.03 4.18 -0.84
C GLU A 114 -15.89 5.68 -1.12
N GLU A 115 -15.92 6.48 -0.07
CA GLU A 115 -15.70 7.93 -0.13
C GLU A 115 -14.20 8.28 -0.25
N CYS A 116 -13.30 7.33 0.01
CA CYS A 116 -11.86 7.54 -0.06
C CYS A 116 -11.35 7.55 -1.52
N THR A 117 -10.68 8.64 -1.90
CA THR A 117 -10.04 8.81 -3.23
C THR A 117 -9.02 7.71 -3.58
N PHE A 118 -8.51 7.01 -2.56
CA PHE A 118 -7.50 5.97 -2.73
C PHE A 118 -8.06 4.56 -2.85
N LYS A 119 -9.40 4.37 -2.86
CA LYS A 119 -10.05 3.07 -3.07
C LYS A 119 -9.49 2.30 -4.26
N LYS A 120 -9.20 3.00 -5.37
CA LYS A 120 -8.64 2.39 -6.59
C LYS A 120 -7.28 1.70 -6.42
N TYR A 121 -6.55 2.01 -5.34
CA TYR A 121 -5.28 1.37 -5.01
C TYR A 121 -5.45 0.22 -4.01
N LEU A 122 -6.62 0.10 -3.36
CA LEU A 122 -6.97 -1.01 -2.50
C LEU A 122 -7.42 -2.18 -3.38
N TRP A 123 -6.66 -3.26 -3.34
CA TRP A 123 -6.96 -4.45 -4.13
C TRP A 123 -7.91 -5.40 -3.39
N ILE A 124 -7.58 -5.70 -2.13
CA ILE A 124 -8.33 -6.62 -1.29
C ILE A 124 -8.39 -6.03 0.12
N MET A 125 -9.58 -6.10 0.72
CA MET A 125 -9.80 -5.78 2.13
C MET A 125 -10.30 -7.04 2.82
N GLN A 126 -9.62 -7.46 3.88
CA GLN A 126 -10.03 -8.60 4.71
C GLN A 126 -10.28 -8.09 6.13
N LEU A 127 -11.45 -8.40 6.67
CA LEU A 127 -11.81 -8.13 8.05
C LEU A 127 -12.01 -9.46 8.76
N THR A 128 -11.41 -9.63 9.93
CA THR A 128 -11.53 -10.87 10.71
C THR A 128 -11.56 -10.57 12.19
N ASP A 129 -12.42 -11.28 12.92
CA ASP A 129 -12.43 -11.26 14.38
C ASP A 129 -11.41 -12.25 14.94
N MET A 130 -10.71 -11.84 15.98
CA MET A 130 -9.74 -12.67 16.68
C MET A 130 -10.04 -12.70 18.17
N PRO A 131 -9.86 -13.86 18.83
CA PRO A 131 -10.10 -14.01 20.26
C PRO A 131 -9.05 -13.25 21.11
N GLY A 132 -7.87 -12.97 20.55
CA GLY A 132 -6.80 -12.28 21.27
C GLY A 132 -5.53 -12.10 20.43
N LYS A 133 -4.56 -11.35 20.98
CA LYS A 133 -3.28 -11.03 20.32
C LYS A 133 -2.44 -12.26 19.97
N GLY A 134 -2.54 -13.32 20.76
CA GLY A 134 -1.82 -14.58 20.53
C GLY A 134 -2.24 -15.32 19.25
N ALA A 135 -3.47 -15.09 18.76
CA ALA A 135 -3.99 -15.74 17.55
C ALA A 135 -3.52 -15.07 16.24
N LEU A 136 -2.85 -13.90 16.31
CA LEU A 136 -2.51 -13.10 15.13
C LEU A 136 -1.74 -13.90 14.06
N LYS A 137 -0.75 -14.70 14.48
CA LYS A 137 0.09 -15.47 13.56
C LYS A 137 -0.68 -16.58 12.84
N GLU A 138 -1.64 -17.19 13.53
CA GLU A 138 -2.49 -18.24 12.97
C GLU A 138 -3.51 -17.64 11.99
N THR A 139 -4.20 -16.57 12.40
CA THR A 139 -5.12 -15.82 11.55
C THR A 139 -4.43 -15.28 10.30
N GLN A 140 -3.18 -14.81 10.42
CA GLN A 140 -2.37 -14.37 9.29
C GLN A 140 -2.11 -15.48 8.26
N ARG A 141 -1.87 -16.72 8.71
CA ARG A 141 -1.68 -17.88 7.83
C ARG A 141 -2.98 -18.22 7.11
N MET A 142 -4.08 -18.35 7.86
CA MET A 142 -5.41 -18.59 7.29
C MET A 142 -5.77 -17.55 6.23
N LEU A 143 -5.57 -16.26 6.51
CA LEU A 143 -5.83 -15.19 5.55
C LEU A 143 -4.89 -15.20 4.34
N ASN A 144 -3.66 -15.69 4.49
CA ASN A 144 -2.77 -15.87 3.33
C ASN A 144 -3.29 -17.01 2.44
N ASP A 145 -3.68 -18.13 3.02
CA ASP A 145 -4.14 -19.30 2.27
C ASP A 145 -5.42 -18.98 1.50
N GLN A 146 -6.39 -18.31 2.14
CA GLN A 146 -7.60 -17.80 1.49
C GLN A 146 -7.29 -16.84 0.33
N LEU A 147 -6.35 -15.92 0.53
CA LEU A 147 -5.98 -14.95 -0.50
C LEU A 147 -5.28 -15.63 -1.68
N LEU A 148 -4.48 -16.67 -1.41
CA LEU A 148 -3.82 -17.47 -2.43
C LEU A 148 -4.84 -18.29 -3.25
N GLU A 149 -5.84 -18.84 -2.58
CA GLU A 149 -6.95 -19.57 -3.22
C GLU A 149 -7.80 -18.65 -4.10
N GLU A 150 -8.18 -17.46 -3.62
CA GLU A 150 -8.89 -16.44 -4.42
C GLU A 150 -8.09 -16.00 -5.66
N LEU A 151 -6.78 -15.86 -5.52
CA LEU A 151 -5.91 -15.51 -6.66
C LEU A 151 -5.82 -16.66 -7.67
N MET A 152 -5.77 -17.91 -7.21
CA MET A 152 -5.74 -19.08 -8.09
C MET A 152 -7.08 -19.31 -8.79
N SER A 153 -8.21 -19.10 -8.12
CA SER A 153 -9.54 -19.27 -8.71
C SER A 153 -9.81 -18.22 -9.79
N LYS A 154 -9.45 -16.95 -9.56
CA LYS A 154 -9.53 -15.89 -10.58
C LYS A 154 -8.65 -16.18 -11.80
N ARG A 155 -7.50 -16.83 -11.61
CA ARG A 155 -6.61 -17.20 -12.71
C ARG A 155 -7.13 -18.39 -13.54
N LYS A 156 -7.93 -19.26 -12.94
CA LYS A 156 -8.55 -20.41 -13.62
C LYS A 156 -9.77 -20.01 -14.45
N GLY A 157 -10.58 -19.07 -13.98
CA GLY A 157 -11.76 -18.58 -14.72
C GLY A 157 -11.46 -17.70 -15.94
N ASP A 158 -10.20 -17.30 -16.15
CA ASP A 158 -9.74 -16.49 -17.29
C ASP A 158 -9.21 -17.36 -18.46
N LYS A 159 -9.38 -18.68 -18.36
CA LYS A 159 -8.93 -19.68 -19.34
C LYS A 159 -10.07 -20.47 -20.01
N ASP A 160 -11.32 -20.18 -19.66
CA ASP A 160 -12.52 -20.70 -20.31
C ASP A 160 -13.17 -19.59 -21.15
#